data_AF-A0A258V5P0-F1
#
_entry.id   AF-A0A258V5P0-F1
#
_cell.length_a   1.000
_cell.length_b   1.000
_cell.length_c   1.000
_cell.angle_alpha   90.00
_cell.angle_beta   90.00
_cell.angle_gamma   90.00
#
_symmetry.space_group_name_H-M   'P 1'
#
loop_
_entity.id
_entity.type
_entity.pdbx_description
1 polymer ?
#
loop_
_entity_poly.entity_id
_entity_poly.type
_entity_poly.pdbx_seq_one_letter_code
_entity_poly.pdbx_strand_id
1 'polypeptide(L)' 'MFSFVRSFLVLLLVCLSTASFADGPKFKKGSVQIGTTTIKAEFAITDAEQQHGLMNRSEIPDNFGMLFMFKSKNVPK' A
#
# COMPACT_ATOMS: atom_id res chain seq x y z
N MET A 1 5.60 45.03 10.84
CA MET A 1 6.25 43.84 11.43
C MET A 1 5.24 42.79 11.89
N PHE A 2 4.24 43.11 12.73
CA PHE A 2 3.25 42.14 13.26
C PHE A 2 2.29 41.51 12.22
N SER A 3 1.93 42.20 11.13
CA SER A 3 0.98 41.66 10.12
C SER A 3 1.58 40.52 9.29
N PHE A 4 2.87 40.60 8.96
CA PHE A 4 3.56 39.61 8.13
C PHE A 4 3.73 38.26 8.84
N VAL A 5 3.97 38.30 10.15
CA VAL A 5 4.10 37.10 11.01
C VAL A 5 2.76 36.36 11.15
N ARG A 6 1.64 37.09 11.24
CA ARG A 6 0.29 36.50 11.31
C ARG A 6 -0.10 35.81 10.01
N SER A 7 0.22 36.43 8.87
CA SER A 7 -0.06 35.84 7.57
C SER A 7 0.74 34.55 7.32
N PHE A 8 2.01 34.53 7.74
CA PHE A 8 2.86 33.33 7.66
C PHE A 8 2.37 32.20 8.59
N LEU A 9 1.88 32.54 9.79
CA LEU A 9 1.33 31.58 10.74
C LEU A 9 0.03 30.92 10.24
N VAL A 10 -0.84 31.68 9.57
CA VAL A 10 -2.07 31.13 8.97
C VAL A 10 -1.73 30.22 7.78
N LEU A 11 -0.74 30.58 6.96
CA LEU A 11 -0.29 29.74 5.84
C LEU A 11 0.31 28.42 6.33
N LEU A 12 1.12 28.46 7.39
CA LEU A 12 1.70 27.26 7.99
C LEU A 12 0.62 26.33 8.59
N LEU A 13 -0.43 26.90 9.19
CA LEU A 13 -1.55 26.12 9.75
C LEU A 13 -2.41 25.46 8.67
N VAL A 14 -2.54 26.07 7.49
CA VAL A 14 -3.24 25.50 6.32
C VAL A 14 -2.44 24.37 5.67
N CYS A 15 -1.10 24.43 5.67
CA CYS A 15 -0.27 23.36 5.11
C CYS A 15 -0.22 22.09 5.98
N LEU A 16 -0.45 22.18 7.29
CA LEU A 16 -0.38 21.02 8.19
C LEU A 16 -1.60 20.10 8.10
N SER A 17 -2.75 20.58 7.62
CA SER A 17 -4.00 19.80 7.57
C SER A 17 -4.09 18.84 6.37
N THR A 18 -3.12 18.84 5.45
CA THR A 18 -3.11 17.92 4.29
C THR A 18 -2.25 16.67 4.48
N ALA A 19 -1.61 16.48 5.64
CA ALA A 19 -0.85 15.28 5.94
C ALA A 19 -1.79 14.12 6.31
N SER A 20 -2.47 13.54 5.33
CA SER A 20 -3.11 12.23 5.50
C SER A 20 -2.05 11.14 5.39
N PHE A 21 -1.72 10.49 6.51
CA PHE A 21 -1.07 9.19 6.49
C PHE A 21 -2.10 8.18 5.98
N ALA A 22 -2.06 7.88 4.69
CA ALA A 22 -2.85 6.79 4.14
C ALA A 22 -2.15 5.48 4.54
N ASP A 23 -2.68 4.81 5.58
CA ASP A 23 -2.34 3.41 5.84
C ASP A 23 -2.72 2.59 4.59
N GLY A 24 -1.77 1.81 4.07
CA GLY A 24 -1.98 0.97 2.90
C GLY A 24 -3.11 -0.05 3.10
N PRO A 25 -3.60 -0.68 2.02
CA PRO A 25 -4.63 -1.70 2.10
C PRO A 25 -4.17 -2.88 2.97
N LYS A 26 -5.12 -3.44 3.73
CA LYS A 26 -4.88 -4.62 4.59
C LYS A 26 -5.11 -5.90 3.80
N PHE A 27 -4.03 -6.59 3.46
CA PHE A 27 -4.09 -7.82 2.69
C PHE A 27 -4.50 -9.03 3.54
N LYS A 28 -5.32 -9.92 2.97
CA LYS A 28 -5.53 -11.26 3.51
C LYS A 28 -4.23 -12.07 3.40
N LYS A 29 -3.93 -12.89 4.40
CA LYS A 29 -2.71 -13.73 4.44
C LYS A 29 -3.06 -15.21 4.39
N GLY A 30 -2.17 -16.00 3.80
CA GLY A 30 -2.28 -17.44 3.73
C GLY A 30 -0.93 -18.10 3.52
N SER A 31 -0.93 -19.42 3.41
CA SER A 31 0.25 -20.20 2.99
C SER A 31 -0.06 -20.91 1.69
N VAL A 32 0.90 -20.94 0.79
CA VAL A 32 0.84 -21.63 -0.49
C VAL A 32 1.99 -22.63 -0.52
N GLN A 33 1.69 -23.87 -0.87
CA GLN A 33 2.68 -24.92 -1.01
C GLN A 33 3.05 -25.05 -2.49
N ILE A 34 4.33 -24.87 -2.81
CA ILE A 34 4.90 -24.94 -4.17
C ILE A 34 5.95 -26.04 -4.16
N GLY A 35 5.64 -27.19 -4.73
CA GLY A 35 6.47 -28.39 -4.59
C GLY A 35 6.64 -28.77 -3.12
N THR A 36 7.88 -28.78 -2.63
CA THR A 36 8.23 -29.07 -1.22
C THR A 36 8.35 -27.81 -0.35
N THR A 37 8.16 -26.61 -0.91
CA THR A 37 8.36 -25.35 -0.20
C THR A 37 7.03 -24.72 0.18
N THR A 38 6.91 -24.29 1.44
CA THR A 38 5.77 -23.51 1.92
C THR A 38 6.11 -22.03 1.90
N ILE A 39 5.39 -21.26 1.09
CA ILE A 39 5.51 -19.81 0.97
C ILE A 39 4.36 -19.16 1.73
N LYS A 40 4.65 -18.21 2.62
CA LYS A 40 3.63 -17.33 3.20
C LYS A 40 3.29 -16.25 2.18
N ALA A 41 2.01 -16.03 1.91
CA ALA A 41 1.58 -15.09 0.89
C ALA A 41 0.52 -14.12 1.41
N GLU A 42 0.61 -12.87 0.99
CA GLU A 42 -0.50 -11.92 1.00
C GLU A 42 -1.31 -12.03 -0.29
N PHE A 43 -2.62 -11.81 -0.23
CA PHE A 43 -3.51 -11.92 -1.38
C PHE A 43 -4.02 -10.54 -1.76
N ALA A 44 -3.72 -10.13 -3.00
CA ALA A 44 -4.24 -8.93 -3.62
C ALA A 44 -5.49 -9.28 -4.43
N ILE A 45 -6.67 -9.07 -3.84
CA ILE A 45 -7.96 -9.55 -4.36
C ILE A 45 -8.71 -8.43 -5.04
N THR A 46 -8.70 -7.23 -4.45
CA THR A 46 -9.35 -6.04 -4.99
C THR A 46 -8.44 -5.26 -5.94
N ASP A 47 -9.03 -4.47 -6.84
CA ASP A 47 -8.25 -3.64 -7.77
C ASP A 47 -7.31 -2.68 -7.03
N ALA A 48 -7.74 -2.13 -5.89
CA ALA A 48 -6.92 -1.25 -5.04
C ALA A 48 -5.74 -1.99 -4.41
N GLU A 49 -5.94 -3.21 -3.90
CA GLU A 49 -4.87 -4.06 -3.38
C GLU A 49 -3.87 -4.46 -4.48
N GLN A 50 -4.36 -4.76 -5.69
CA GLN A 50 -3.52 -5.09 -6.83
C GLN A 50 -2.70 -3.90 -7.31
N GLN A 51 -3.29 -2.71 -7.36
CA GLN A 51 -2.57 -1.48 -7.72
C GLN A 51 -1.53 -1.10 -6.67
N HIS A 52 -1.86 -1.26 -5.39
CA HIS A 52 -0.91 -1.00 -4.31
C HIS A 52 0.23 -2.01 -4.30
N GLY A 53 -0.08 -3.30 -4.46
CA GLY A 53 0.90 -4.37 -4.42
C GLY A 53 1.81 -4.28 -3.20
N LEU A 54 3.12 -4.34 -3.44
CA LEU A 54 4.18 -4.29 -2.41
C LEU A 54 4.77 -2.88 -2.22
N MET A 55 4.05 -1.82 -2.60
CA MET A 55 4.50 -0.45 -2.36
C MET A 55 4.76 -0.19 -0.87
N ASN A 56 5.74 0.68 -0.58
CA ASN A 56 6.16 1.08 0.76
C ASN A 56 6.73 -0.07 1.64
N ARG A 57 7.17 -1.18 1.04
CA ARG A 57 7.93 -2.24 1.70
C ARG A 57 9.43 -1.91 1.69
N SER A 58 10.08 -1.98 2.85
CA SER A 58 11.54 -1.90 2.94
C SER A 58 12.23 -3.19 2.47
N GLU A 59 11.57 -4.33 2.64
CA GLU A 59 12.09 -5.65 2.30
C GLU A 59 10.95 -6.67 2.07
N ILE A 60 11.30 -7.77 1.41
CA ILE A 60 10.45 -8.96 1.25
C ILE A 60 11.22 -10.12 1.90
N PRO A 61 10.73 -10.70 3.01
CA PRO A 61 11.39 -11.81 3.67
C PRO A 61 11.50 -13.06 2.79
N ASP A 62 12.47 -13.92 3.09
CA ASP A 62 12.56 -15.23 2.47
C ASP A 62 11.27 -16.05 2.73
N ASN A 63 10.86 -16.82 1.73
CA ASN A 63 9.63 -17.62 1.75
C ASN A 63 8.36 -16.79 2.02
N PHE A 64 8.38 -15.50 1.67
CA PHE A 64 7.24 -14.61 1.69
C PHE A 64 6.97 -14.01 0.30
N GLY A 65 5.71 -13.78 -0.04
CA GLY A 65 5.34 -13.15 -1.31
C GLY A 65 3.92 -12.60 -1.32
N MET A 66 3.46 -12.21 -2.51
CA MET A 66 2.09 -11.75 -2.75
C MET A 66 1.51 -12.46 -3.98
N LEU A 67 0.25 -12.85 -3.89
CA LEU A 67 -0.50 -13.51 -4.95
C LEU A 67 -1.61 -12.59 -5.45
N PHE A 68 -1.54 -12.23 -6.73
CA PHE A 68 -2.51 -11.37 -7.38
C PHE A 68 -3.63 -12.20 -7.98
N MET A 69 -4.88 -11.92 -7.59
CA MET A 69 -6.05 -12.68 -8.03
C MET A 69 -6.85 -11.88 -9.05
N PHE A 70 -6.59 -12.10 -10.33
CA PHE A 70 -7.34 -11.47 -11.41
C PHE A 70 -8.57 -12.29 -11.79
N LYS A 71 -9.69 -11.60 -12.05
CA LYS A 71 -10.86 -12.24 -12.67
C LYS A 71 -10.51 -12.52 -14.14
N SER A 72 -10.85 -13.72 -14.63
CA SER A 72 -10.51 -14.26 -15.97
C SER A 72 -10.80 -13.30 -17.15
N LYS A 73 -11.73 -12.37 -16.99
CA LYS A 73 -12.07 -11.34 -17.99
C LYS A 73 -11.01 -10.25 -18.23
N ASN A 74 -9.95 -10.18 -17.43
CA ASN A 74 -8.96 -9.11 -17.45
C ASN A 74 -7.54 -9.55 -17.90
N VAL A 75 -7.39 -10.74 -18.48
CA VAL A 75 -6.10 -11.15 -19.08
C VAL A 75 -6.10 -10.68 -20.54
N PRO A 76 -5.23 -9.72 -20.94
CA PRO A 76 -5.05 -9.42 -22.35
C PRO A 76 -4.53 -10.68 -23.04
N LYS A 77 -5.19 -11.09 -24.13
CA LYS A 77 -4.71 -12.15 -25.02
C LYS A 77 -3.40 -11.75 -25.68
#